data_AF-A0AAN0K943-F1
#
_entry.id   AF-A0AAN0K943-F1
#
_cell.length_a   1.000
_cell.length_b   1.000
_cell.length_c   1.000
_cell.angle_alpha   90.00
_cell.angle_beta   90.00
_cell.angle_gamma   90.00
#
_symmetry.space_group_name_H-M   'P 1'
#
loop_
_entity.id
_entity.type
_entity.pdbx_description
1 polymer ?
#
loop_
_entity_poly.entity_id
_entity_poly.type
_entity_poly.pdbx_seq_one_letter_code
_entity_poly.pdbx_strand_id
1 'polypeptide(L)'
;MSYIPSWLQWLSYLIWPLAVLSILLVFSYLFSTVANFIAAPFNGLLAEQLEAKLTGQTLPDSGILGIAKDVPRVMKREVQKLAYYLPRAIVLLLLYFIPGIGQTVAPLLWFLFSAWMLAIQYCDYPFDNHKVGFSTMRQALRRHNVANMQFGALVSLFTLVPFLNLVIMPVAVCGATQLWVDRYRDLSATLPRNAS
;
A
#
# COMPACT_ATOMS: atom_id res chain seq x y z
N MET A 1 -23.51 -25.73 -24.65
CA MET A 1 -22.25 -26.07 -25.36
C MET A 1 -22.50 -26.43 -26.84
N SER A 2 -23.41 -25.72 -27.55
CA SER A 2 -23.80 -26.03 -28.96
C SER A 2 -23.47 -24.90 -29.96
N TYR A 3 -22.67 -23.92 -29.54
CA TYR A 3 -22.37 -22.72 -30.35
C TYR A 3 -21.00 -22.77 -31.05
N ILE A 4 -20.24 -23.86 -30.89
CA ILE A 4 -18.92 -24.03 -31.51
C ILE A 4 -19.02 -25.17 -32.56
N PRO A 5 -18.75 -24.89 -33.85
CA PRO A 5 -18.70 -25.90 -34.90
C PRO A 5 -17.85 -27.11 -34.52
N SER A 6 -18.21 -28.31 -34.97
CA SER A 6 -17.52 -29.57 -34.62
C SER A 6 -16.01 -29.55 -34.91
N TRP A 7 -15.56 -28.85 -35.95
CA TRP A 7 -14.16 -28.69 -36.31
C TRP A 7 -13.36 -27.76 -35.38
N LEU A 8 -14.03 -26.95 -34.55
CA LEU A 8 -13.44 -26.05 -33.54
C LEU A 8 -13.54 -26.61 -32.11
N GLN A 9 -14.01 -27.85 -31.93
CA GLN A 9 -14.12 -28.47 -30.59
C GLN A 9 -12.77 -28.54 -29.86
N TRP A 10 -11.65 -28.68 -30.59
CA TRP A 10 -10.31 -28.63 -29.99
C TRP A 10 -10.02 -27.28 -29.29
N LEU A 11 -10.59 -26.18 -29.79
CA LEU A 11 -10.43 -24.85 -29.21
C LEU A 11 -11.14 -24.74 -27.85
N SER A 12 -12.21 -25.51 -27.62
CA SER A 12 -12.91 -25.53 -26.34
C SER A 12 -12.03 -26.01 -25.18
N TYR A 13 -11.10 -26.94 -25.43
CA TYR A 13 -10.12 -27.41 -24.45
C TYR A 13 -9.10 -26.33 -24.06
N LEU A 14 -8.88 -25.31 -24.91
CA LEU A 14 -8.03 -24.16 -24.60
C LEU A 14 -8.83 -23.01 -23.98
N ILE A 15 -10.03 -22.73 -24.49
CA ILE A 15 -10.91 -21.66 -24.00
C ILE A 15 -11.35 -21.93 -22.57
N TRP A 16 -11.67 -23.18 -22.21
CA TRP A 16 -12.22 -23.47 -20.89
C TRP A 16 -11.22 -23.19 -19.75
N PRO A 17 -9.96 -23.71 -19.77
CA PRO A 17 -8.95 -23.33 -18.77
C PRO A 17 -8.67 -21.83 -18.77
N LEU A 18 -8.60 -21.19 -19.94
CA LEU A 18 -8.33 -19.76 -20.05
C LEU A 18 -9.49 -18.92 -19.47
N ALA A 19 -10.73 -19.32 -19.69
CA ALA A 19 -11.91 -18.68 -19.12
C ALA A 19 -11.96 -18.87 -17.60
N VAL A 20 -11.73 -20.08 -17.10
CA VAL A 20 -11.66 -20.35 -15.65
C VAL A 20 -10.55 -19.54 -15.00
N LEU A 21 -9.34 -19.54 -15.57
CA LEU A 21 -8.21 -18.76 -15.09
C LEU A 21 -8.52 -17.25 -15.12
N SER A 22 -9.12 -16.76 -16.19
CA SER A 22 -9.51 -15.35 -16.31
C SER A 22 -10.54 -14.95 -15.25
N ILE A 23 -11.57 -15.77 -15.03
CA ILE A 23 -12.58 -15.53 -13.99
C ILE A 23 -11.92 -15.53 -12.61
N LEU A 24 -11.04 -16.52 -12.32
CA LEU A 24 -10.32 -16.58 -11.05
C LEU A 24 -9.43 -15.35 -10.83
N LEU A 25 -8.70 -14.91 -11.85
CA LEU A 25 -7.83 -13.73 -11.78
C LEU A 25 -8.64 -12.45 -11.56
N VAL A 26 -9.70 -12.23 -12.34
CA VAL A 26 -10.57 -11.05 -12.21
C VAL A 26 -11.24 -11.04 -10.84
N PHE A 27 -11.81 -12.17 -10.42
CA PHE A 27 -12.45 -12.29 -9.11
C PHE A 27 -11.46 -12.08 -7.97
N SER A 28 -10.28 -12.71 -8.03
CA SER A 28 -9.23 -12.55 -7.03
C SER A 28 -8.77 -11.09 -6.91
N TYR A 29 -8.56 -10.40 -8.03
CA TYR A 29 -8.17 -9.00 -8.05
C TYR A 29 -9.26 -8.07 -7.49
N LEU A 30 -10.52 -8.28 -7.90
CA LEU A 30 -11.66 -7.53 -7.37
C LEU A 30 -11.83 -7.75 -5.87
N PHE A 31 -11.80 -9.01 -5.42
CA PHE A 31 -11.88 -9.36 -4.02
C PHE A 31 -10.73 -8.72 -3.22
N SER A 32 -9.49 -8.84 -3.69
CA SER A 32 -8.32 -8.24 -3.02
C SER A 32 -8.43 -6.72 -2.93
N THR A 33 -8.89 -6.07 -4.00
CA THR A 33 -9.12 -4.62 -4.02
C THR A 33 -10.16 -4.21 -2.97
N VAL A 34 -11.32 -4.87 -2.96
CA VAL A 34 -12.38 -4.60 -1.97
C VAL A 34 -11.92 -4.91 -0.54
N ALA A 35 -11.21 -6.02 -0.33
CA ALA A 35 -10.66 -6.39 0.97
C ALA A 35 -9.66 -5.35 1.48
N ASN A 36 -8.76 -4.85 0.62
CA ASN A 36 -7.84 -3.77 0.96
C ASN A 36 -8.57 -2.47 1.31
N PHE A 37 -9.64 -2.14 0.58
CA PHE A 37 -10.50 -0.99 0.90
C PHE A 37 -11.18 -1.13 2.26
N ILE A 38 -11.66 -2.32 2.60
CA ILE A 38 -12.26 -2.60 3.91
C ILE A 38 -11.19 -2.64 5.01
N ALA A 39 -9.97 -3.11 4.73
CA ALA A 39 -8.88 -3.19 5.70
C ALA A 39 -8.26 -1.83 6.05
N ALA A 40 -8.24 -0.89 5.10
CA ALA A 40 -7.70 0.45 5.29
C ALA A 40 -8.17 1.16 6.58
N PRO A 41 -9.49 1.20 6.92
CA PRO A 41 -9.94 1.78 8.18
C PRO A 41 -9.47 1.02 9.42
N PHE A 42 -9.42 -0.31 9.39
CA PHE A 42 -8.91 -1.10 10.52
C PHE A 42 -7.41 -0.86 10.75
N ASN A 43 -6.64 -0.67 9.67
CA ASN A 43 -5.22 -0.32 9.77
C ASN A 43 -5.03 1.08 10.40
N GLY A 44 -5.91 2.04 10.09
CA GLY A 44 -5.91 3.35 10.74
C GLY A 44 -6.17 3.26 12.25
N LEU A 45 -7.16 2.47 12.66
CA LEU A 45 -7.46 2.20 14.08
C LEU A 45 -6.30 1.50 14.80
N LEU A 46 -5.71 0.48 14.17
CA LEU A 46 -4.59 -0.25 14.76
C LEU A 46 -3.41 0.68 15.02
N ALA A 47 -3.14 1.61 14.09
CA ALA A 47 -2.12 2.64 14.29
C ALA A 47 -2.47 3.58 15.45
N GLU A 48 -3.72 4.05 15.55
CA GLU A 48 -4.16 4.92 16.65
C GLU A 48 -4.04 4.25 18.02
N GLN A 49 -4.51 3.01 18.16
CA GLN A 49 -4.46 2.27 19.41
C GLN A 49 -3.02 1.93 19.83
N LEU A 50 -2.15 1.62 18.87
CA LEU A 50 -0.75 1.38 19.16
C LEU A 50 -0.04 2.68 19.56
N GLU A 51 -0.33 3.80 18.91
CA GLU A 51 0.22 5.11 19.28
C GLU A 51 -0.21 5.51 20.70
N ALA A 52 -1.48 5.30 21.05
CA ALA A 52 -1.98 5.53 22.40
C ALA A 52 -1.21 4.68 23.42
N LYS A 53 -0.96 3.40 23.11
CA LYS A 53 -0.19 2.48 23.95
C LYS A 53 1.28 2.88 24.10
N LEU A 54 1.92 3.35 23.03
CA LEU A 54 3.34 3.75 23.04
C LEU A 54 3.57 5.10 23.71
N THR A 55 2.63 6.03 23.58
CA THR A 55 2.76 7.40 24.11
C THR A 55 2.16 7.57 25.51
N GLY A 56 1.35 6.61 25.95
CA GLY A 56 0.60 6.69 27.21
C GLY A 56 -0.49 7.77 27.21
N GLN A 57 -0.84 8.32 26.04
CA GLN A 57 -1.87 9.35 25.89
C GLN A 57 -3.14 8.73 25.32
N THR A 58 -4.30 9.07 25.90
CA THR A 58 -5.60 8.71 25.34
C THR A 58 -5.87 9.57 24.11
N LEU A 59 -5.63 9.03 22.91
CA LEU A 59 -6.13 9.63 21.68
C LEU A 59 -7.67 9.57 21.67
N PRO A 60 -8.36 10.55 21.06
CA PRO A 60 -9.82 10.57 21.01
C PRO A 60 -10.30 9.38 20.19
N ASP A 61 -10.71 8.33 20.90
CA ASP A 61 -11.14 7.02 20.41
C ASP A 61 -12.18 7.19 19.30
N SER A 62 -11.68 7.25 18.07
CA SER A 62 -12.51 7.40 16.88
C SER A 62 -13.05 6.02 16.56
N GLY A 63 -14.03 5.56 17.36
CA GLY A 63 -14.65 4.25 17.18
C GLY A 63 -15.18 4.03 15.75
N ILE A 64 -15.75 2.85 15.48
CA ILE A 64 -16.17 2.42 14.14
C ILE A 64 -17.07 3.45 13.39
N LEU A 65 -17.84 4.25 14.13
CA LEU A 65 -18.68 5.35 13.63
C LEU A 65 -17.91 6.61 13.19
N GLY A 66 -16.77 6.92 13.81
CA GLY A 66 -15.87 8.01 13.40
C GLY A 66 -15.17 7.68 12.09
N ILE A 67 -14.70 6.43 11.98
CA ILE A 67 -14.08 5.88 10.77
C ILE A 67 -14.98 6.01 9.55
N ALA A 68 -16.27 5.66 9.66
CA ALA A 68 -17.20 5.72 8.53
C ALA A 68 -17.29 7.14 7.95
N LYS A 69 -17.15 8.17 8.79
CA LYS A 69 -17.10 9.58 8.37
C LYS A 69 -15.76 9.94 7.72
N ASP A 70 -14.68 9.26 8.11
CA ASP A 70 -13.35 9.46 7.55
C ASP A 70 -13.08 8.60 6.30
N VAL A 71 -13.95 7.64 5.96
CA VAL A 71 -13.84 6.82 4.73
C VAL A 71 -13.58 7.68 3.48
N PRO A 72 -14.34 8.74 3.16
CA PRO A 72 -14.08 9.56 1.97
C PRO A 72 -12.68 10.16 1.95
N ARG A 73 -12.15 10.53 3.11
CA ARG A 73 -10.80 11.08 3.27
C ARG A 73 -9.74 10.02 3.04
N VAL A 74 -9.88 8.84 3.66
CA VAL A 74 -8.98 7.69 3.48
C VAL A 74 -8.98 7.24 2.02
N MET A 75 -10.15 7.19 1.38
CA MET A 75 -10.28 6.88 -0.05
C MET A 75 -9.52 7.88 -0.93
N LYS A 76 -9.70 9.19 -0.67
CA LYS A 76 -8.96 10.24 -1.37
C LYS A 76 -7.44 10.07 -1.19
N ARG A 77 -7.01 9.64 0.00
CA ARG A 77 -5.60 9.37 0.31
C ARG A 77 -5.04 8.19 -0.50
N GLU A 78 -5.77 7.09 -0.59
CA GLU A 78 -5.40 5.94 -1.44
C GLU A 78 -5.33 6.33 -2.93
N VAL A 79 -6.25 7.16 -3.41
CA VAL A 79 -6.19 7.70 -4.79
C VAL A 79 -4.93 8.56 -4.99
N GLN A 80 -4.53 9.38 -4.01
CA GLN A 80 -3.28 10.14 -4.08
C GLN A 80 -2.04 9.23 -4.11
N LYS A 81 -2.05 8.12 -3.36
CA LYS A 81 -0.99 7.09 -3.43
C LYS A 81 -0.94 6.45 -4.80
N LEU A 82 -2.10 6.07 -5.37
CA LEU A 82 -2.17 5.49 -6.71
C LEU A 82 -1.68 6.47 -7.79
N ALA A 83 -2.11 7.73 -7.73
CA ALA A 83 -1.65 8.79 -8.63
C ALA A 83 -0.14 9.09 -8.47
N TYR A 84 0.41 8.87 -7.27
CA TYR A 84 1.86 8.91 -7.06
C TYR A 84 2.55 7.69 -7.67
N TYR A 85 1.99 6.48 -7.52
CA TYR A 85 2.57 5.23 -7.98
C TYR A 85 2.61 5.10 -9.51
N LEU A 86 1.46 5.29 -10.15
CA LEU A 86 1.23 4.98 -11.56
C LEU A 86 2.25 5.61 -12.53
N PRO A 87 2.55 6.92 -12.49
CA PRO A 87 3.50 7.52 -13.44
C PRO A 87 4.93 6.98 -13.23
N ARG A 88 5.36 6.69 -12.00
CA ARG A 88 6.69 6.11 -11.76
C ARG A 88 6.76 4.66 -12.21
N ALA A 89 5.71 3.88 -11.96
CA ALA A 89 5.62 2.50 -12.41
C ALA A 89 5.69 2.43 -13.94
N ILE A 90 5.02 3.33 -14.66
CA ILE A 90 5.10 3.42 -16.12
C ILE A 90 6.52 3.76 -16.58
N VAL A 91 7.20 4.73 -15.95
CA VAL A 91 8.59 5.07 -16.30
C VAL A 91 9.53 3.88 -16.09
N LEU A 92 9.39 3.16 -14.99
CA LEU A 92 10.19 1.95 -14.71
C LEU A 92 9.87 0.81 -15.68
N LEU A 93 8.61 0.67 -16.08
CA LEU A 93 8.20 -0.29 -17.10
C LEU A 93 8.83 0.05 -18.45
N LEU A 94 8.82 1.32 -18.85
CA LEU A 94 9.48 1.79 -20.07
C LEU A 94 11.00 1.54 -20.03
N LEU A 95 11.62 1.70 -18.86
CA LEU A 95 13.05 1.40 -18.67
C LEU A 95 13.37 -0.08 -18.95
N TYR A 96 12.44 -1.00 -18.65
CA TYR A 96 12.61 -2.43 -18.91
C TYR A 96 12.76 -2.76 -20.41
N PHE A 97 12.21 -1.92 -21.30
CA PHE A 97 12.33 -2.09 -22.75
C PHE A 97 13.70 -1.70 -23.32
N ILE A 98 14.59 -1.07 -22.52
CA ILE A 98 15.94 -0.74 -22.96
C ILE A 98 16.83 -1.99 -22.86
N PRO A 99 17.29 -2.58 -23.99
CA PRO A 99 18.10 -3.79 -23.95
C PRO A 99 19.44 -3.55 -23.23
N GLY A 100 19.92 -4.56 -22.48
CA GLY A 100 21.15 -4.50 -21.70
C GLY A 100 21.00 -3.82 -20.34
N ILE A 101 20.69 -2.52 -20.33
CA ILE A 101 20.61 -1.72 -19.08
C ILE A 101 19.29 -1.97 -18.35
N GLY A 102 18.17 -2.06 -19.08
CA GLY A 102 16.84 -2.23 -18.50
C GLY A 102 16.72 -3.52 -17.69
N GLN A 103 17.24 -4.64 -18.20
CA GLN A 103 17.10 -5.93 -17.52
C GLN A 103 17.94 -6.07 -16.25
N THR A 104 19.01 -5.30 -16.10
CA THR A 104 19.89 -5.34 -14.92
C THR A 104 19.51 -4.28 -13.89
N VAL A 105 19.26 -3.05 -14.34
CA VAL A 105 18.99 -1.90 -13.46
C VAL A 105 17.50 -1.81 -13.09
N ALA A 106 16.58 -2.16 -13.99
CA ALA A 106 15.15 -2.00 -13.71
C ALA A 106 14.65 -2.88 -12.55
N PRO A 107 15.05 -4.16 -12.39
CA PRO A 107 14.62 -4.95 -11.22
C PRO A 107 15.06 -4.33 -9.89
N LEU A 108 16.28 -3.80 -9.83
CA LEU A 108 16.82 -3.14 -8.64
C LEU A 108 16.04 -1.85 -8.33
N LEU A 109 15.83 -1.00 -9.34
CA LEU A 109 15.05 0.22 -9.18
C LEU A 109 13.58 -0.06 -8.84
N TRP A 110 13.00 -1.13 -9.41
CA TRP A 110 11.65 -1.58 -9.12
C TRP A 110 11.52 -2.05 -7.68
N PHE A 111 12.51 -2.79 -7.17
CA PHE A 111 12.55 -3.20 -5.77
C PHE A 111 12.66 -1.99 -4.84
N LEU A 112 13.59 -1.06 -5.10
CA LEU A 112 13.74 0.16 -4.30
C LEU A 112 12.48 1.03 -4.34
N PHE A 113 11.84 1.13 -5.50
CA PHE A 113 10.58 1.85 -5.65
C PHE A 113 9.43 1.16 -4.90
N SER A 114 9.35 -0.18 -4.97
CA SER A 114 8.37 -0.97 -4.22
C SER A 114 8.58 -0.82 -2.70
N ALA A 115 9.82 -0.88 -2.23
CA ALA A 115 10.18 -0.65 -0.84
C ALA A 115 9.75 0.77 -0.40
N TRP A 116 10.09 1.79 -1.17
CA TRP A 116 9.65 3.16 -0.91
C TRP A 116 8.12 3.30 -0.88
N MET A 117 7.42 2.62 -1.79
CA MET A 117 5.96 2.65 -1.85
C MET A 117 5.32 1.97 -0.65
N LEU A 118 5.87 0.85 -0.18
CA LEU A 118 5.41 0.18 1.05
C LEU A 118 5.64 1.08 2.28
N ALA A 119 6.79 1.76 2.36
CA ALA A 119 7.04 2.73 3.41
C ALA A 119 5.99 3.86 3.39
N ILE A 120 5.68 4.42 2.21
CA ILE A 120 4.60 5.39 2.06
C ILE A 120 3.26 4.78 2.50
N GLN A 121 2.91 3.58 2.06
CA GLN A 121 1.62 2.96 2.33
C GLN A 121 1.35 2.84 3.83
N TYR A 122 2.31 2.34 4.60
CA TYR A 122 2.15 2.06 6.02
C TYR A 122 2.44 3.26 6.92
N CYS A 123 3.44 4.09 6.60
CA CYS A 123 3.69 5.33 7.35
C CYS A 123 2.58 6.35 7.16
N ASP A 124 1.80 6.28 6.09
CA ASP A 124 0.70 7.20 5.87
C ASP A 124 -0.44 7.07 6.91
N TYR A 125 -0.64 5.89 7.50
CA TYR A 125 -1.69 5.68 8.51
C TYR A 125 -1.56 6.64 9.71
N PRO A 126 -0.44 6.70 10.45
CA PRO A 126 -0.30 7.63 11.57
C PRO A 126 -0.29 9.12 11.14
N PHE A 127 0.23 9.43 9.94
CA PHE A 127 0.19 10.79 9.40
C PHE A 127 -1.24 11.24 9.04
N ASP A 128 -2.06 10.34 8.47
CA ASP A 128 -3.45 10.62 8.12
C ASP A 128 -4.33 10.72 9.37
N ASN A 129 -4.07 9.90 10.41
CA ASN A 129 -4.70 10.06 11.74
C ASN A 129 -4.51 11.48 12.29
N HIS A 130 -3.33 12.07 12.10
CA HIS A 130 -3.01 13.46 12.47
C HIS A 130 -3.45 14.53 11.44
N LYS A 131 -4.16 14.14 10.38
CA LYS A 131 -4.64 15.01 9.30
C LYS A 131 -3.51 15.76 8.57
N VAL A 132 -2.31 15.18 8.52
CA VAL A 132 -1.16 15.77 7.82
C VAL A 132 -1.30 15.55 6.31
N GLY A 133 -1.15 16.61 5.52
CA GLY A 133 -1.26 16.55 4.06
C GLY A 133 -0.25 15.60 3.39
N PHE A 134 -0.63 14.98 2.27
CA PHE A 134 0.19 14.00 1.55
C PHE A 134 1.50 14.57 1.00
N SER A 135 1.51 15.85 0.58
CA SER A 135 2.75 16.55 0.21
C SER A 135 3.71 16.68 1.39
N THR A 136 3.19 17.10 2.54
CA THR A 136 3.95 17.30 3.78
C THR A 136 4.50 15.98 4.31
N MET A 137 3.69 14.91 4.33
CA MET A 137 4.13 13.56 4.69
C MET A 137 5.29 13.11 3.80
N ARG A 138 5.18 13.24 2.48
CA ARG A 138 6.26 12.85 1.56
C ARG A 138 7.55 13.64 1.81
N GLN A 139 7.44 14.92 2.15
CA GLN A 139 8.61 15.74 2.48
C GLN A 139 9.26 15.27 3.79
N ALA A 140 8.46 14.95 4.81
CA ALA A 140 8.95 14.39 6.07
C ALA A 140 9.63 13.03 5.87
N LEU A 141 9.03 12.14 5.08
CA LEU A 141 9.61 10.83 4.75
C LEU A 141 10.93 10.98 3.97
N ARG A 142 11.05 11.97 3.09
CA ARG A 142 12.29 12.25 2.36
C ARG A 142 13.43 12.74 3.27
N ARG A 143 13.13 13.41 4.38
CA ARG A 143 14.16 13.84 5.35
C ARG A 143 14.85 12.67 6.06
N HIS A 144 14.15 11.55 6.23
CA HIS A 144 14.72 10.30 6.76
C HIS A 144 14.58 9.17 5.75
N ASN A 145 14.95 9.45 4.49
CA ASN A 145 14.83 8.52 3.38
C ASN A 145 15.48 7.14 3.64
N VAL A 146 16.65 7.10 4.27
CA VAL A 146 17.37 5.84 4.57
C VAL A 146 16.56 4.95 5.52
N ALA A 147 16.06 5.49 6.63
CA ALA A 147 15.28 4.73 7.61
C ALA A 147 13.97 4.20 7.01
N ASN A 148 13.27 5.04 6.25
CA ASN A 148 12.04 4.62 5.57
C ASN A 148 12.29 3.59 4.48
N MET A 149 13.40 3.72 3.74
CA MET A 149 13.78 2.73 2.72
C MET A 149 14.12 1.39 3.36
N GLN A 150 14.83 1.37 4.49
CA GLN A 150 15.11 0.14 5.24
C GLN A 150 13.83 -0.53 5.74
N PHE A 151 12.92 0.25 6.33
CA PHE A 151 11.61 -0.25 6.76
C PHE A 151 10.84 -0.86 5.58
N GLY A 152 10.70 -0.12 4.48
CA GLY A 152 10.01 -0.58 3.29
C GLY A 152 10.66 -1.81 2.63
N ALA A 153 11.99 -1.89 2.64
CA ALA A 153 12.72 -3.03 2.10
C ALA A 153 12.51 -4.28 2.95
N LEU A 154 12.53 -4.16 4.28
CA LEU A 154 12.24 -5.27 5.19
C LEU A 154 10.81 -5.77 5.00
N VAL A 155 9.83 -4.87 4.92
CA VAL A 155 8.44 -5.22 4.63
C VAL A 155 8.36 -5.93 3.27
N SER A 156 9.00 -5.40 2.23
CA SER A 156 9.04 -6.03 0.90
C SER A 156 9.62 -7.44 0.96
N LEU A 157 10.71 -7.66 1.69
CA LEU A 157 11.32 -8.99 1.82
C LEU A 157 10.41 -9.96 2.56
N PHE A 158 9.70 -9.51 3.60
CA PHE A 158 8.76 -10.35 4.32
C PHE A 158 7.53 -10.72 3.49
N THR A 159 7.08 -9.86 2.57
CA THR A 159 6.00 -10.22 1.63
C THR A 159 6.37 -11.38 0.69
N LEU A 160 7.67 -11.62 0.46
CA LEU A 160 8.14 -12.75 -0.35
C LEU A 160 8.00 -14.08 0.37
N VAL A 161 7.91 -14.08 1.71
CA VAL A 161 7.75 -15.29 2.52
C VAL A 161 6.25 -15.53 2.73
N PRO A 162 5.66 -16.62 2.17
CA PRO A 162 4.21 -16.82 2.15
C PRO A 162 3.54 -16.75 3.53
N PHE A 163 4.16 -17.38 4.54
CA PHE A 163 3.62 -17.39 5.91
C PHE A 163 3.70 -16.02 6.59
N LEU A 164 4.77 -15.24 6.34
CA LEU A 164 4.88 -13.89 6.89
C LEU A 164 3.93 -12.92 6.19
N ASN A 165 3.69 -13.11 4.89
CA ASN A 165 2.77 -12.28 4.11
C ASN A 165 1.34 -12.29 4.69
N LEU A 166 0.90 -13.37 5.34
CA LEU A 166 -0.41 -13.45 5.99
C LEU A 166 -0.58 -12.45 7.14
N VAL A 167 0.51 -12.10 7.83
CA VAL A 167 0.51 -11.19 8.99
C VAL A 167 1.28 -9.90 8.73
N ILE A 168 1.77 -9.69 7.51
CA ILE A 168 2.65 -8.56 7.20
C ILE A 168 1.93 -7.22 7.35
N MET A 169 0.65 -7.15 6.99
CA MET A 169 -0.14 -5.93 7.07
C MET A 169 -0.19 -5.39 8.52
N PRO A 170 -0.65 -6.13 9.54
CA PRO A 170 -0.65 -5.62 10.91
C PRO A 170 0.76 -5.38 11.45
N VAL A 171 1.74 -6.23 11.12
CA VAL A 171 3.14 -6.04 11.54
C VAL A 171 3.73 -4.74 10.98
N ALA A 172 3.50 -4.45 9.70
CA ALA A 172 3.98 -3.24 9.05
C ALA A 172 3.26 -1.99 9.57
N VAL A 173 1.95 -2.05 9.83
CA VAL A 173 1.21 -0.95 10.49
C VAL A 173 1.82 -0.66 11.87
N CYS A 174 2.08 -1.70 12.67
CA CYS A 174 2.69 -1.53 13.98
C CYS A 174 4.10 -0.92 13.90
N GLY A 175 4.95 -1.45 13.02
CA GLY A 175 6.31 -0.95 12.81
C GLY A 175 6.34 0.49 12.28
N ALA A 176 5.43 0.85 11.39
CA ALA A 176 5.30 2.21 10.88
C ALA A 176 4.83 3.19 11.96
N THR A 177 3.95 2.76 12.86
CA THR A 177 3.48 3.58 13.99
C THR A 177 4.59 3.77 15.03
N GLN A 178 5.40 2.76 15.29
CA GLN A 178 6.58 2.90 16.15
C GLN A 178 7.59 3.87 15.53
N LEU A 179 7.88 3.73 14.23
CA LEU A 179 8.75 4.65 13.50
C LEU A 179 8.24 6.10 13.54
N TRP A 180 6.91 6.26 13.49
CA TRP A 180 6.25 7.55 13.66
C TRP A 180 6.50 8.15 15.05
N VAL A 181 6.27 7.39 16.12
CA VAL A 181 6.47 7.85 17.50
C VAL A 181 7.93 8.26 17.72
N ASP A 182 8.88 7.46 17.23
CA ASP A 182 10.31 7.66 17.48
C ASP A 182 10.92 8.85 16.69
N ARG A 183 10.39 9.16 15.50
CA ARG A 183 11.07 10.10 14.56
C ARG A 183 10.22 11.25 14.06
N TYR A 184 8.89 11.11 14.08
CA TYR A 184 7.99 12.01 13.35
C TYR A 184 6.99 12.72 14.23
N ARG A 185 6.65 12.18 15.40
CA ARG A 185 5.68 12.77 16.32
C ARG A 185 6.05 14.20 16.72
N ASP A 186 7.28 14.43 17.16
CA ASP A 186 7.74 15.78 17.56
C ASP A 186 7.82 16.73 16.36
N LEU A 187 8.20 16.22 15.20
CA LEU A 187 8.23 16.99 13.97
C LEU A 187 6.82 17.38 13.52
N SER A 188 5.83 16.51 13.72
CA SER A 188 4.44 16.72 13.32
C SER A 188 3.77 17.91 14.00
N ALA A 189 4.19 18.25 15.22
CA ALA A 189 3.74 19.45 15.92
C ALA A 189 4.08 20.74 15.16
N THR A 190 5.10 20.70 14.30
CA THR A 190 5.55 21.83 13.47
C THR A 190 5.05 21.76 12.02
N LEU A 191 4.38 20.68 11.62
CA LEU A 191 3.93 20.50 10.24
C LEU A 191 2.57 21.20 10.01
N PRO A 192 2.38 21.90 8.89
CA PRO A 192 1.11 22.52 8.56
C PRO A 192 0.01 21.44 8.44
N ARG A 193 -1.02 21.55 9.29
CA ARG A 193 -2.21 20.71 9.22
C ARG A 193 -3.10 21.24 8.10
N ASN A 194 -3.55 20.37 7.20
CA ASN A 194 -4.47 20.80 6.16
C ASN A 194 -5.83 21.07 6.81
N ALA A 195 -6.27 22.32 6.77
CA ALA A 195 -7.66 22.68 6.97
C ALA A 195 -8.43 22.20 5.73
N SER A 196 -9.01 21.00 5.80
CA SER A 196 -10.03 20.56 4.84
C SER A 196 -11.05 19.71 5.55
#